data_AF-A0AAW9EDX3-F1
#
_entry.id   AF-A0AAW9EDX3-F1
#
_cell.length_a   1.000
_cell.length_b   1.000
_cell.length_c   1.000
_cell.angle_alpha   90.00
_cell.angle_beta   90.00
_cell.angle_gamma   90.00
#
_symmetry.space_group_name_H-M   'P 1'
#
loop_
_entity.id
_entity.type
_entity.pdbx_description
1 polymer ?
#
loop_
_entity_poly.entity_id
_entity_poly.type
_entity_poly.pdbx_seq_one_letter_code
_entity_poly.pdbx_strand_id
1 'polypeptide(L)'
;PYIFLLSRIAHYLKMIQRENIGTTKDRRLLELELNTWVRSLVTEMTDPGDELQASHPLRDASVVVEDIEDNPGFFRVKLYAVPH
;
A
#
# COMPACT_ATOMS: atom_id res chain seq x y z
N PRO A 1 -18.63 -4.69 -1.90
CA PRO A 1 -17.50 -5.66 -1.95
C PRO A 1 -16.13 -5.01 -1.66
N TYR A 2 -15.82 -3.87 -2.29
CA TYR A 2 -14.49 -3.24 -2.23
C TYR A 2 -14.11 -2.62 -0.89
N ILE A 3 -15.08 -2.28 -0.04
CA ILE A 3 -14.81 -1.71 1.30
C ILE A 3 -14.03 -2.71 2.18
N PHE A 4 -14.42 -3.99 2.21
CA PHE A 4 -13.70 -4.99 3.01
C PHE A 4 -12.27 -5.23 2.53
N LEU A 5 -12.05 -5.20 1.21
CA LEU A 5 -10.72 -5.28 0.63
C LEU A 5 -9.86 -4.08 1.07
N LEU A 6 -10.38 -2.86 0.89
CA LEU A 6 -9.69 -1.64 1.31
C LEU A 6 -9.41 -1.62 2.82
N SER A 7 -10.36 -2.06 3.65
CA SER A 7 -10.15 -2.17 5.10
C SER A 7 -9.00 -3.13 5.46
N ARG A 8 -8.89 -4.27 4.77
CA ARG A 8 -7.76 -5.20 4.97
C ARG A 8 -6.43 -4.56 4.59
N ILE A 9 -6.37 -3.90 3.43
CA ILE A 9 -5.17 -3.19 2.97
C ILE A 9 -4.76 -2.10 3.97
N ALA A 10 -5.73 -1.33 4.48
CA ALA A 10 -5.47 -0.31 5.50
C ALA A 10 -4.91 -0.90 6.80
N HIS A 11 -5.42 -2.05 7.26
CA HIS A 11 -4.86 -2.75 8.43
C HIS A 11 -3.41 -3.18 8.21
N TYR A 12 -3.09 -3.75 7.06
CA TYR A 12 -1.71 -4.15 6.76
C TYR A 12 -0.76 -2.95 6.65
N LEU A 13 -1.18 -1.87 5.98
CA LEU A 13 -0.39 -0.63 5.91
C LEU A 13 -0.09 -0.10 7.32
N LYS A 14 -1.08 -0.11 8.21
CA LYS A 14 -0.88 0.31 9.61
C LYS A 14 0.12 -0.58 10.34
N MET A 15 0.09 -1.90 10.10
CA MET A 15 1.01 -2.85 10.72
C MET A 15 2.45 -2.65 10.23
N ILE A 16 2.67 -2.57 8.92
CA ILE A 16 3.98 -2.32 8.31
C ILE A 16 4.59 -1.00 8.82
N GLN A 17 3.79 0.06 8.87
CA GLN A 17 4.25 1.34 9.40
C GLN A 17 4.62 1.26 10.88
N ARG A 18 3.87 0.47 11.68
CA ARG A 18 4.14 0.31 13.11
C ARG A 18 5.47 -0.38 13.37
N GLU A 19 5.82 -1.39 12.57
CA GLU A 19 7.11 -2.08 12.67
C GLU A 19 8.29 -1.18 12.28
N ASN A 20 8.04 -0.16 11.45
CA ASN A 20 9.04 0.81 11.03
C ASN A 20 9.24 1.98 12.02
N ILE A 21 8.47 2.07 13.11
CA ILE A 21 8.63 3.12 14.12
C ILE A 21 9.99 2.99 14.81
N GLY A 22 10.75 4.09 14.86
CA GLY A 22 12.08 4.13 15.48
C GLY A 22 13.23 3.74 14.55
N THR A 23 12.94 3.40 13.30
CA THR A 23 13.97 3.19 12.27
C THR A 23 14.37 4.52 11.62
N THR A 24 15.62 4.63 11.17
CA THR A 24 16.12 5.80 10.43
C THR A 24 15.80 5.68 8.94
N LYS A 25 14.50 5.54 8.59
CA LYS A 25 14.03 5.46 7.21
C LYS A 25 13.68 6.85 6.67
N ASP A 26 14.22 7.16 5.50
CA ASP A 26 13.84 8.34 4.73
C ASP A 26 12.48 8.13 4.05
N ARG A 27 11.79 9.24 3.71
CA ARG A 27 10.52 9.27 2.99
C ARG A 27 10.55 8.40 1.74
N ARG A 28 11.62 8.52 0.93
CA ARG A 28 11.78 7.75 -0.32
C ARG A 28 11.85 6.25 -0.06
N LEU A 29 12.49 5.84 1.03
CA LEU A 29 12.64 4.43 1.36
C LEU A 29 11.30 3.85 1.83
N LEU A 30 10.54 4.61 2.63
CA LEU A 30 9.18 4.24 3.02
C LEU A 30 8.26 4.12 1.80
N GLU A 31 8.32 5.08 0.87
CA GLU A 31 7.54 5.04 -0.36
C GLU A 31 7.87 3.80 -1.21
N LEU A 32 9.16 3.49 -1.37
CA LEU A 32 9.61 2.30 -2.12
C LEU A 32 9.10 1.01 -1.49
N GLU A 33 9.23 0.86 -0.17
CA GLU A 33 8.81 -0.34 0.57
C GLU A 33 7.30 -0.56 0.48
N LEU A 34 6.52 0.50 0.71
CA LEU A 34 5.06 0.42 0.63
C LEU A 34 4.58 0.13 -0.80
N ASN A 35 5.24 0.70 -1.82
CA ASN A 35 4.94 0.37 -3.21
C ASN A 35 5.33 -1.07 -3.58
N THR A 36 6.45 -1.56 -3.05
CA THR A 36 6.88 -2.96 -3.26
C THR A 36 5.87 -3.93 -2.66
N TRP A 37 5.41 -3.63 -1.44
CA TRP A 37 4.36 -4.41 -0.80
C TRP A 37 3.03 -4.36 -1.56
N VAL A 38 2.52 -3.17 -1.92
CA VAL A 38 1.20 -3.08 -2.57
C VAL A 38 1.18 -3.73 -3.95
N ARG A 39 2.30 -3.68 -4.68
CA ARG A 39 2.46 -4.35 -5.99
C ARG A 39 2.37 -5.87 -5.91
N SER A 40 2.70 -6.47 -4.77
CA SER A 40 2.48 -7.92 -4.56
C SER A 40 1.01 -8.33 -4.55
N LEU A 41 0.09 -7.36 -4.49
CA LEU A 41 -1.36 -7.59 -4.53
C LEU A 41 -1.96 -7.25 -5.91
N VAL A 42 -1.14 -6.82 -6.87
CA VAL A 42 -1.57 -6.35 -8.19
C VAL A 42 -1.39 -7.44 -9.24
N THR A 43 -2.36 -7.61 -10.12
CA THR A 43 -2.23 -8.39 -11.36
C THR A 43 -2.70 -7.58 -12.56
N GLU A 44 -1.89 -7.54 -13.62
CA GLU A 44 -2.19 -6.80 -14.85
C GLU A 44 -3.07 -7.62 -15.83
N MET A 45 -3.35 -8.88 -15.50
CA MET A 45 -4.23 -9.73 -16.31
C MET A 45 -5.64 -9.16 -16.34
N THR A 46 -6.21 -9.01 -17.54
CA THR A 46 -7.58 -8.51 -17.74
C THR A 46 -8.67 -9.50 -17.34
N ASP A 47 -8.37 -10.81 -17.39
CA ASP A 47 -9.28 -11.88 -17.00
C ASP A 47 -8.52 -12.96 -16.19
N PRO A 48 -8.12 -12.63 -14.95
CA PRO A 48 -7.45 -13.59 -14.07
C PRO A 48 -8.45 -14.65 -13.61
N GLY A 49 -8.03 -15.91 -13.53
CA GLY A 49 -8.86 -16.95 -12.91
C GLY A 49 -9.13 -16.65 -11.43
N ASP A 50 -10.21 -17.22 -10.87
CA ASP A 50 -10.70 -16.94 -9.51
C ASP A 50 -9.62 -17.00 -8.42
N GLU A 51 -8.69 -17.97 -8.50
CA GLU A 51 -7.59 -18.13 -7.56
C GLU A 51 -6.57 -16.97 -7.62
N LEU A 52 -6.28 -16.50 -8.84
CA LEU A 52 -5.38 -15.36 -9.05
C LEU A 52 -6.07 -14.06 -8.64
N GLN A 53 -7.36 -13.90 -8.92
CA GLN A 53 -8.12 -12.71 -8.50
C GLN A 53 -8.28 -12.63 -6.97
N ALA A 54 -8.41 -13.77 -6.28
CA ALA A 54 -8.49 -13.81 -4.83
C ALA A 54 -7.15 -13.47 -4.15
N SER A 55 -6.03 -13.89 -4.74
CA SER A 55 -4.68 -13.60 -4.23
C SER A 55 -4.16 -12.22 -4.64
N HIS A 56 -4.52 -11.74 -5.83
CA HIS A 56 -4.13 -10.45 -6.41
C HIS A 56 -5.39 -9.65 -6.77
N PRO A 57 -6.08 -9.07 -5.78
CA PRO A 57 -7.40 -8.45 -5.97
C PRO A 57 -7.34 -7.05 -6.62
N LEU A 58 -6.15 -6.52 -6.89
CA LEU A 58 -5.96 -5.17 -7.43
C LEU A 58 -5.49 -5.24 -8.89
N ARG A 59 -6.08 -4.40 -9.74
CA ARG A 59 -5.63 -4.19 -11.12
C ARG A 59 -4.49 -3.19 -11.19
N ASP A 60 -4.50 -2.19 -10.32
CA ASP A 60 -3.44 -1.21 -10.16
C ASP A 60 -3.42 -0.68 -8.72
N ALA A 61 -2.24 -0.32 -8.23
CA ALA A 61 -2.10 0.31 -6.94
C ALA A 61 -0.79 1.11 -6.83
N SER A 62 -0.86 2.24 -6.15
CA SER A 62 0.31 3.07 -5.85
C SER A 62 0.19 3.73 -4.48
N VAL A 63 1.34 3.95 -3.86
CA VAL A 63 1.44 4.66 -2.58
C VAL A 63 2.31 5.89 -2.77
N VAL A 64 1.84 7.04 -2.29
CA VAL A 64 2.60 8.29 -2.27
C VAL A 64 2.85 8.67 -0.81
N VAL A 65 4.10 9.00 -0.48
CA VAL A 65 4.49 9.45 0.85
C VAL A 65 4.96 10.90 0.77
N GLU A 66 4.35 11.76 1.56
CA GLU A 66 4.64 13.20 1.62
C GLU A 66 5.17 13.55 3.02
N ASP A 67 6.14 14.46 3.09
CA ASP A 67 6.57 15.05 4.36
C ASP A 67 5.50 16.00 4.90
N ILE A 68 5.39 16.09 6.23
CA ILE A 68 4.57 17.10 6.89
C ILE A 68 5.52 18.18 7.43
N GLU A 69 5.59 19.33 6.75
CA GLU A 69 6.53 20.42 7.07
C GLU A 69 6.42 20.88 8.54
N ASP A 70 5.19 20.95 9.06
CA ASP A 70 4.92 21.37 10.43
C ASP A 70 5.37 20.34 11.49
N ASN A 71 5.65 19.10 11.10
CA ASN A 71 6.00 18.00 12.00
C ASN A 71 7.10 17.10 11.40
N PRO A 72 8.38 17.50 11.52
CA PRO A 72 9.50 16.71 11.01
C PRO A 72 9.50 15.27 11.56
N GLY A 73 9.68 14.29 10.67
CA GLY A 73 9.60 12.87 10.99
C GLY A 73 8.18 12.28 10.93
N PHE A 74 7.16 13.10 10.70
CA PHE A 74 5.82 12.64 10.35
C PHE A 74 5.64 12.65 8.83
N PHE A 75 5.07 11.57 8.32
CA PHE A 75 4.78 11.40 6.91
C PHE A 75 3.28 11.21 6.70
N ARG A 76 2.77 11.78 5.62
CA ARG A 76 1.42 11.52 5.12
C ARG A 76 1.49 10.45 4.02
N VAL A 77 0.73 9.38 4.18
CA VAL A 77 0.67 8.29 3.20
C VAL A 77 -0.67 8.29 2.49
N LYS A 78 -0.64 8.34 1.16
CA LYS A 78 -1.82 8.27 0.28
C LYS A 78 -1.75 6.97 -0.50
N LEU A 79 -2.80 6.14 -0.41
CA LEU A 79 -2.95 4.91 -1.20
C LEU A 79 -3.96 5.16 -2.32
N TYR A 80 -3.56 4.83 -3.54
CA TYR A 80 -4.46 4.67 -4.68
C TYR A 80 -4.55 3.19 -5.01
N ALA A 81 -5.76 2.68 -5.17
CA ALA A 81 -5.99 1.27 -5.48
C ALA A 81 -7.19 1.16 -6.42
N VAL A 82 -7.01 0.38 -7.49
CA VAL A 82 -8.05 0.05 -8.47
C VAL A 82 -8.32 -1.44 -8.34
N PRO A 83 -9.47 -1.86 -7.80
CA PRO A 83 -9.81 -3.27 -7.71
C PRO A 83 -10.25 -3.83 -9.07
N HIS A 84 -10.20 -5.15 -9.22
CA HIS A 84 -10.78 -5.86 -10.37
C HIS A 84 -12.32 -5.83 -10.39
#